data_AF-A0A438D3X2-F1
#
_entry.id   AF-A0A438D3X2-F1
#
_cell.length_a   1.000
_cell.length_b   1.000
_cell.length_c   1.000
_cell.angle_alpha   90.00
_cell.angle_beta   90.00
_cell.angle_gamma   90.00
#
_symmetry.space_group_name_H-M   'P 1'
#
loop_
_entity.id
_entity.type
_entity.pdbx_description
1 polymer ?
#
loop_
_entity_poly.entity_id
_entity_poly.type
_entity_poly.pdbx_seq_one_letter_code
_entity_poly.pdbx_strand_id
1 'polypeptide(L)'
;MGCYSTPHILVTLRYSVLEGSNPDNRLITKDLRKGDVLVFPVGLPHFQRNMTGEKAVSFSALSSQNPGVITIANAVYGSNPAIADDVLAKAFQVDKTTIDHLQAQF
;
A
#
# COMPACT_ATOMS: atom_id res chain seq x y z
N MET A 1 -22.25 5.47 14.26
CA MET A 1 -21.40 6.41 13.49
C MET A 1 -20.10 6.54 14.27
N GLY A 2 -19.18 5.59 14.07
CA GLY A 2 -17.93 5.52 14.84
C GLY A 2 -16.77 6.02 13.98
N CYS A 3 -15.90 6.85 14.53
CA CYS A 3 -14.64 7.21 13.91
C CYS A 3 -13.79 5.95 13.76
N TYR A 4 -13.40 5.57 12.53
CA TYR A 4 -12.62 4.35 12.27
C TYR A 4 -11.20 4.71 11.88
N SER A 5 -10.30 4.43 12.81
CA SER A 5 -8.90 4.81 12.77
C SER A 5 -8.16 3.72 13.56
N THR A 6 -7.35 2.91 12.87
CA THR A 6 -6.79 1.64 13.37
C THR A 6 -5.31 1.76 13.76
N PRO A 7 -4.91 1.33 14.97
CA PRO A 7 -3.53 1.43 15.42
C PRO A 7 -2.65 0.29 14.92
N HIS A 8 -1.46 0.63 14.43
CA HIS A 8 -0.34 -0.28 14.23
C HIS A 8 0.72 -0.04 15.32
N ILE A 9 1.15 -1.09 16.04
CA ILE A 9 2.23 -1.03 17.04
C ILE A 9 3.49 -1.59 16.39
N LEU A 10 4.59 -0.83 16.35
CA LEU A 10 5.71 -1.18 15.48
C LEU A 10 7.10 -1.06 16.13
N VAL A 11 8.07 -1.86 15.64
CA VAL A 11 9.52 -1.67 15.78
C VAL A 11 10.14 -1.19 14.45
N THR A 12 10.89 -0.09 14.49
CA THR A 12 11.59 0.62 13.40
C THR A 12 11.19 0.34 11.94
N LEU A 13 10.11 0.95 11.44
CA LEU A 13 9.84 1.06 9.99
C LEU A 13 9.59 2.51 9.61
N ARG A 14 9.86 2.82 8.34
CA ARG A 14 9.26 3.98 7.69
C ARG A 14 7.88 3.59 7.19
N TYR A 15 6.87 4.29 7.66
CA TYR A 15 5.52 4.18 7.14
C TYR A 15 5.23 5.35 6.20
N SER A 16 4.47 5.07 5.14
CA SER A 16 4.00 6.09 4.22
C SER A 16 2.54 5.86 3.82
N VAL A 17 1.75 6.93 3.73
CA VAL A 17 0.34 6.92 3.27
C VAL A 17 0.11 8.08 2.30
N LEU A 18 -0.77 7.88 1.32
CA LEU A 18 -1.24 8.96 0.46
C LEU A 18 -2.47 9.63 1.11
N GLU A 19 -2.37 10.91 1.42
CA GLU A 19 -3.46 11.77 1.92
C GLU A 19 -4.07 12.58 0.76
N GLY A 20 -5.37 12.85 0.88
CA GLY A 20 -6.09 13.84 0.07
C GLY A 20 -7.11 13.23 -0.88
N SER A 21 -8.24 13.92 -1.06
CA SER A 21 -9.04 13.77 -2.27
C SER A 21 -8.25 14.35 -3.44
N ASN A 22 -8.17 13.62 -4.55
CA ASN A 22 -7.61 14.09 -5.83
C ASN A 22 -7.96 15.59 -6.05
N PRO A 23 -6.98 16.51 -6.13
CA PRO A 23 -5.70 16.33 -6.82
C PRO A 23 -4.41 16.21 -5.99
N ASP A 24 -4.45 16.24 -4.65
CA ASP A 24 -3.21 16.51 -3.90
C ASP A 24 -2.23 15.31 -3.79
N ASN A 25 -2.71 14.06 -3.93
CA ASN A 25 -1.91 12.81 -3.93
C ASN A 25 -0.71 12.85 -2.97
N ARG A 26 -0.92 13.36 -1.76
CA ARG A 26 0.15 13.84 -0.90
C ARG A 26 0.74 12.68 -0.11
N LEU A 27 2.03 12.44 -0.29
CA LEU A 27 2.75 11.44 0.50
C LEU A 27 3.04 11.97 1.93
N ILE A 28 2.45 11.33 2.93
CA ILE A 28 2.84 11.48 4.34
C ILE A 28 3.77 10.34 4.70
N THR A 29 4.91 10.65 5.32
CA THR A 29 5.89 9.66 5.75
C THR A 29 6.31 9.87 7.20
N LYS A 30 6.43 8.77 7.95
CA LYS A 30 6.89 8.78 9.35
C LYS A 30 7.86 7.65 9.61
N ASP A 31 9.01 7.98 10.19
CA ASP A 31 9.90 6.99 10.81
C ASP A 31 9.31 6.64 12.18
N LEU A 32 8.90 5.38 12.31
CA LEU A 32 8.34 4.81 13.53
C LEU A 32 9.45 4.07 14.28
N ARG A 33 9.38 4.03 15.61
CA ARG A 33 10.29 3.32 16.52
C ARG A 33 9.48 2.37 17.41
N LYS A 34 10.17 1.48 18.12
CA LYS A 34 9.53 0.58 19.09
C LYS A 34 8.63 1.36 20.04
N GLY A 35 7.33 1.04 20.02
CA GLY A 35 6.33 1.66 20.90
C GLY A 35 5.56 2.81 20.25
N ASP A 36 5.98 3.28 19.08
CA ASP A 36 5.18 4.24 18.30
C ASP A 36 3.90 3.56 17.81
N VAL A 37 2.82 4.34 17.84
CA VAL A 37 1.51 3.95 17.32
C VAL A 37 1.16 4.91 16.19
N LEU A 38 0.80 4.34 15.05
CA LEU A 38 0.28 5.10 13.92
C LEU A 38 -1.13 4.65 13.59
N VAL A 39 -1.95 5.61 13.16
CA VAL A 39 -3.31 5.39 12.71
C VAL A 39 -3.50 6.01 11.34
N PHE A 40 -4.15 5.30 10.43
CA PHE A 40 -4.48 5.81 9.09
C PHE A 40 -5.98 5.68 8.75
N PRO A 41 -6.50 6.57 7.89
CA PRO A 41 -7.86 6.48 7.38
C PRO A 41 -8.10 5.26 6.50
N VAL A 42 -9.34 4.75 6.52
CA VAL A 42 -9.78 3.64 5.68
C VAL A 42 -9.71 3.99 4.20
N GLY A 43 -9.24 3.05 3.37
CA GLY A 43 -9.28 3.15 1.90
C GLY A 43 -8.11 3.89 1.26
N LEU A 44 -7.13 4.36 2.04
CA LEU A 44 -5.95 5.02 1.50
C LEU A 44 -4.80 4.04 1.22
N PRO A 45 -4.17 4.12 0.04
CA PRO A 45 -2.93 3.41 -0.24
C PRO A 45 -1.84 3.76 0.78
N HIS A 46 -1.20 2.72 1.34
CA HIS A 46 -0.10 2.86 2.27
C HIS A 46 0.93 1.74 2.10
N PHE A 47 2.16 1.99 2.53
CA PHE A 47 3.22 1.00 2.53
C PHE A 47 4.14 1.17 3.75
N GLN A 48 4.84 0.08 4.07
CA GLN A 48 5.79 0.01 5.18
C GLN A 48 7.14 -0.47 4.63
N ARG A 49 8.22 0.19 5.02
CA ARG A 49 9.59 -0.20 4.64
C ARG A 49 10.47 -0.30 5.87
N ASN A 50 11.13 -1.45 6.02
CA ASN A 50 12.18 -1.61 7.00
C ASN A 50 13.45 -0.90 6.54
N MET A 51 13.95 0.03 7.36
CA MET A 51 15.09 0.89 7.03
C MET A 51 16.41 0.43 7.68
N THR A 52 16.36 -0.45 8.69
CA THR A 52 17.57 -0.83 9.47
C THR A 52 18.28 -2.05 8.94
N GLY A 53 17.66 -2.81 8.02
CA GLY A 53 18.19 -4.10 7.54
C GLY A 53 18.15 -5.23 8.58
N GLU A 54 17.82 -4.91 9.83
CA GLU A 54 17.62 -5.86 10.92
C GLU A 54 16.18 -6.38 10.91
N LYS A 55 15.88 -7.44 11.67
CA LYS A 55 14.50 -7.94 11.78
C LYS A 55 13.60 -6.92 12.48
N ALA A 56 12.50 -6.56 11.84
CA ALA A 56 11.46 -5.68 12.37
C ALA A 56 10.10 -6.41 12.41
N VAL A 57 9.27 -6.06 13.38
CA VAL A 57 7.93 -6.65 13.57
C VAL A 57 6.92 -5.52 13.82
N SER A 58 5.78 -5.59 13.13
CA SER A 58 4.59 -4.77 13.33
C SER A 58 3.40 -5.61 13.77
N PHE A 59 2.59 -5.07 14.67
CA PHE A 59 1.25 -5.56 14.95
C PHE A 59 0.24 -4.60 14.34
N SER A 60 -0.78 -5.15 13.67
CA SER A 60 -1.84 -4.41 13.01
C SER A 60 -3.17 -4.84 13.62
N ALA A 61 -3.95 -3.89 14.13
CA ALA A 61 -5.34 -4.13 14.52
C ALA A 61 -6.26 -3.55 13.45
N LEU A 62 -7.31 -4.28 13.07
CA LEU A 62 -8.27 -3.84 12.04
C LEU A 62 -9.67 -3.76 12.67
N SER A 63 -10.41 -2.68 12.39
CA SER A 63 -11.72 -2.42 13.01
C SER A 63 -12.89 -3.15 12.32
N SER A 64 -12.58 -4.11 11.46
CA SER A 64 -13.54 -4.99 10.78
C SER A 64 -13.07 -6.43 10.95
N GLN A 65 -14.02 -7.34 11.20
CA GLN A 65 -13.78 -8.78 11.18
C GLN A 65 -13.45 -9.31 9.77
N ASN A 66 -13.81 -8.54 8.74
CA ASN A 66 -13.49 -8.81 7.34
C ASN A 66 -12.92 -7.54 6.68
N PRO A 67 -11.68 -7.16 7.03
CA PRO A 67 -11.14 -5.87 6.63
C PRO A 67 -10.74 -5.82 5.15
N GLY A 68 -10.53 -6.97 4.51
CA GLY A 68 -10.04 -7.07 3.14
C GLY A 68 -8.61 -6.51 2.99
N VAL A 69 -7.83 -7.05 2.06
CA VAL A 69 -6.53 -6.49 1.69
C VAL A 69 -6.40 -6.55 0.18
N ILE A 70 -6.08 -5.42 -0.43
CA ILE A 70 -5.80 -5.33 -1.87
C ILE A 70 -4.33 -4.93 -2.02
N THR A 71 -3.51 -5.87 -2.48
CA THR A 71 -2.13 -5.58 -2.87
C THR A 71 -2.14 -4.95 -4.26
N ILE A 72 -1.81 -3.65 -4.35
CA ILE A 72 -1.97 -2.86 -5.59
C ILE A 72 -1.29 -3.54 -6.78
N ALA A 73 -0.04 -3.97 -6.62
CA ALA A 73 0.70 -4.58 -7.72
C ALA A 73 0.08 -5.90 -8.20
N ASN A 74 -0.41 -6.75 -7.29
CA ASN A 74 -1.12 -7.98 -7.66
C ASN A 74 -2.49 -7.69 -8.30
N ALA A 75 -3.21 -6.67 -7.81
CA ALA A 75 -4.50 -6.29 -8.36
C ALA A 75 -4.37 -5.70 -9.79
N VAL A 76 -3.26 -5.05 -10.09
CA VAL A 76 -3.00 -4.42 -11.41
C VAL A 76 -2.31 -5.39 -12.37
N TYR A 77 -1.25 -6.09 -11.93
CA TYR A 77 -0.39 -6.89 -12.80
C TYR A 77 -0.59 -8.41 -12.64
N GLY A 78 -1.14 -8.89 -11.53
CA GLY A 78 -1.38 -10.32 -11.24
C GLY A 78 -2.87 -10.71 -11.22
N SER A 79 -3.74 -9.92 -11.85
CA SER A 79 -5.18 -10.20 -11.86
C SER A 79 -5.51 -11.45 -12.67
N ASN A 80 -6.61 -12.12 -12.33
CA ASN A 80 -7.14 -13.24 -13.11
C ASN A 80 -8.63 -13.03 -13.45
N PRO A 81 -9.00 -12.81 -14.73
CA PRO A 81 -8.11 -12.73 -15.89
C PRO A 81 -7.18 -11.50 -15.83
N ALA A 82 -6.07 -11.56 -16.57
CA ALA A 82 -5.13 -10.44 -16.68
C ALA A 82 -5.81 -9.22 -17.33
N ILE A 83 -5.50 -8.02 -16.82
CA ILE A 83 -5.89 -6.78 -17.50
C ILE A 83 -5.13 -6.69 -18.82
N ALA A 84 -5.82 -6.28 -19.88
CA ALA A 84 -5.23 -6.14 -21.21
C ALA A 84 -4.01 -5.20 -21.20
N ASP A 85 -2.95 -5.63 -21.87
CA ASP A 85 -1.64 -4.97 -21.89
C ASP A 85 -1.72 -3.55 -22.47
N ASP A 86 -2.56 -3.33 -23.48
CA ASP A 86 -2.79 -2.04 -24.12
C ASP A 86 -3.49 -1.03 -23.18
N VAL A 87 -4.41 -1.50 -22.34
CA VAL A 87 -5.07 -0.68 -21.31
C VAL A 87 -4.07 -0.24 -20.26
N LEU A 88 -3.24 -1.16 -19.75
CA LEU A 88 -2.22 -0.82 -18.75
C LEU A 88 -1.13 0.07 -19.35
N ALA A 89 -0.66 -0.23 -20.57
CA ALA A 89 0.34 0.58 -21.27
C ALA A 89 -0.14 2.03 -21.41
N LYS A 90 -1.41 2.22 -21.79
CA LYS A 90 -2.03 3.55 -21.87
C LYS A 90 -2.20 4.21 -20.51
N ALA A 91 -2.63 3.48 -19.49
CA ALA A 91 -2.88 4.02 -18.15
C ALA A 91 -1.60 4.47 -17.45
N PHE A 92 -0.52 3.69 -17.60
CA PHE A 92 0.79 3.95 -16.99
C PHE A 92 1.75 4.73 -17.90
N GLN A 93 1.35 5.01 -19.15
CA GLN A 93 2.14 5.76 -20.15
C GLN A 93 3.49 5.10 -20.44
N VAL A 94 3.49 3.78 -20.61
CA VAL A 94 4.66 2.95 -20.93
C VAL A 94 4.35 2.06 -22.13
N ASP A 95 5.37 1.40 -22.70
CA ASP A 95 5.16 0.42 -23.76
C ASP A 95 4.65 -0.93 -23.23
N LYS A 96 4.12 -1.75 -24.15
CA LYS A 96 3.58 -3.09 -23.85
C LYS A 96 4.64 -4.04 -23.30
N THR A 97 5.88 -3.96 -23.76
CA THR A 97 6.98 -4.83 -23.28
C THR A 97 7.24 -4.62 -21.79
N THR A 98 7.16 -3.36 -21.33
CA THR A 98 7.25 -3.01 -19.91
C THR A 98 6.08 -3.62 -19.11
N ILE A 99 4.87 -3.57 -19.64
CA ILE A 99 3.70 -4.18 -19.00
C ILE A 99 3.81 -5.70 -18.94
N ASP A 100 4.18 -6.35 -20.04
CA ASP A 100 4.38 -7.80 -20.11
C ASP A 100 5.43 -8.25 -19.09
N HIS A 101 6.52 -7.49 -18.96
CA HIS A 101 7.54 -7.75 -17.95
C HIS A 101 7.01 -7.64 -16.53
N LEU A 102 6.21 -6.61 -16.23
CA LEU A 102 5.60 -6.41 -14.92
C LEU A 102 4.58 -7.52 -14.60
N GLN A 103 3.71 -7.89 -15.55
CA GLN A 103 2.75 -8.99 -15.39
C GLN A 103 3.44 -10.32 -15.15
N ALA A 104 4.58 -10.59 -15.79
CA ALA A 104 5.35 -11.81 -15.58
C ALA A 104 6.01 -11.94 -14.18
N GLN A 105 6.02 -10.88 -13.36
CA GLN A 105 6.53 -10.94 -11.98
C GLN A 105 5.49 -11.40 -10.95
N PHE A 106 4.21 -11.51 -11.33
CA PHE A 106 3.08 -11.82 -10.46
C PHE A 106 2.38 -13.12 -10.90
#